data_AF-A0A323V9E9-F1
#
_entry.id   AF-A0A323V9E9-F1
#
_cell.length_a   1.000
_cell.length_b   1.000
_cell.length_c   1.000
_cell.angle_alpha   90.00
_cell.angle_beta   90.00
_cell.angle_gamma   90.00
#
_symmetry.space_group_name_H-M   'P 1'
#
loop_
_entity.id
_entity.type
_entity.pdbx_description
1 polymer ?
#
loop_
_entity_poly.entity_id
_entity_poly.type
_entity_poly.pdbx_seq_one_letter_code
_entity_poly.pdbx_strand_id
1 'polypeptide(L)'
;PAWPRLAAQLAAGDPAPAGATITCLFTALTAAVQVLAHLDGEDAPVTVDAALELRPPTFLPRLRRWPAHPGCGCTGAARRAADRNRGQWAGE
;
A
#
# COMPACT_ATOMS: atom_id res chain seq x y z
N PRO A 1 10.65 16.17 -1.57
CA PRO A 1 11.96 16.34 -2.25
C PRO A 1 13.06 15.32 -1.88
N ALA A 2 13.18 14.85 -0.63
CA ALA A 2 14.22 13.87 -0.25
C ALA A 2 13.92 12.40 -0.61
N TRP A 3 12.83 12.15 -1.35
CA TRP A 3 12.36 10.80 -1.66
C TRP A 3 13.40 9.91 -2.37
N PRO A 4 14.18 10.38 -3.37
CA PRO A 4 15.17 9.54 -4.02
C PRO A 4 16.24 9.01 -3.05
N ARG A 5 16.63 9.84 -2.07
CA ARG A 5 17.58 9.45 -1.03
C ARG A 5 16.99 8.39 -0.10
N LEU A 6 15.74 8.58 0.33
CA LEU A 6 15.05 7.60 1.17
C LEU A 6 14.82 6.26 0.44
N ALA A 7 14.45 6.31 -0.84
CA ALA A 7 14.29 5.11 -1.67
C ALA A 7 15.61 4.33 -1.80
N ALA A 8 16.73 5.04 -2.02
CA ALA A 8 18.06 4.41 -2.04
C ALA A 8 18.43 3.78 -0.70
N GLN A 9 18.09 4.43 0.43
CA GLN A 9 18.33 3.88 1.77
C GLN A 9 17.49 2.63 2.03
N LEU A 10 16.22 2.61 1.60
CA LEU A 10 15.34 1.45 1.74
C LEU A 10 15.78 0.29 0.86
N ALA A 11 16.28 0.56 -0.36
CA ALA A 11 16.75 -0.47 -1.28
C ALA A 11 18.10 -1.09 -0.87
N ALA A 12 18.93 -0.33 -0.13
CA ALA A 12 20.25 -0.79 0.31
C ALA A 12 20.24 -1.59 1.61
N GLY A 13 19.11 -1.63 2.33
CA GLY A 13 18.98 -2.42 3.56
C GLY A 13 18.69 -3.88 3.25
N ASP A 14 19.32 -4.79 3.99
CA ASP A 14 18.91 -6.19 3.98
C ASP A 14 17.45 -6.30 4.45
N PRO A 15 16.62 -7.10 3.77
CA PRO A 15 15.26 -7.33 4.22
C PRO A 15 15.32 -7.93 5.62
N ALA A 16 14.56 -7.35 6.54
CA ALA A 16 14.35 -7.98 7.84
C ALA A 16 13.84 -9.41 7.62
N PRO A 17 14.23 -10.38 8.48
CA PRO A 17 13.73 -11.74 8.39
C PRO A 17 12.22 -11.73 8.22
N ALA A 18 11.73 -12.49 7.24
CA ALA A 18 10.30 -12.64 7.04
C ALA A 18 9.64 -13.06 8.37
N GLY A 19 8.51 -12.44 8.71
CA GLY A 19 7.77 -12.81 9.91
C GLY A 19 7.42 -14.31 9.88
N ALA A 20 7.10 -14.87 11.05
CA ALA A 20 6.60 -16.24 11.14
C ALA A 20 5.51 -16.51 10.10
N THR A 21 5.46 -17.70 9.49
CA THR A 21 4.56 -18.05 8.39
C THR A 21 3.11 -17.62 8.65
N ILE A 22 2.63 -17.78 9.90
CA ILE A 22 1.29 -17.37 10.29
C ILE A 22 1.04 -15.86 10.18
N THR A 23 2.03 -15.03 10.55
CA THR A 23 1.97 -13.56 10.40
C THR A 23 1.88 -13.16 8.93
N CYS A 24 2.67 -13.83 8.07
CA CYS A 24 2.65 -13.60 6.64
C CYS A 24 1.29 -13.96 6.03
N LEU A 25 0.75 -15.14 6.36
CA LEU A 25 -0.56 -15.57 5.87
C LEU A 25 -1.68 -14.65 6.34
N PHE A 26 -1.70 -14.25 7.61
CA PHE A 26 -2.72 -13.35 8.15
C PHE A 26 -2.68 -11.98 7.46
N THR A 27 -1.49 -11.46 7.20
CA THR A 27 -1.29 -10.21 6.46
C THR A 27 -1.77 -10.35 5.01
N ALA A 28 -1.38 -11.42 4.32
CA ALA A 28 -1.76 -11.66 2.93
C ALA A 28 -3.27 -11.82 2.74
N LEU A 29 -3.93 -12.61 3.60
CA LEU A 29 -5.39 -12.79 3.56
C LEU A 29 -6.13 -11.48 3.83
N THR A 30 -5.68 -10.70 4.81
CA THR A 30 -6.27 -9.38 5.12
C THR A 30 -6.15 -8.41 3.94
N ALA A 31 -5.00 -8.42 3.26
CA ALA A 31 -4.80 -7.62 2.06
C ALA A 31 -5.68 -8.10 0.90
N ALA A 32 -5.77 -9.42 0.68
CA ALA A 32 -6.56 -10.01 -0.39
C ALA A 32 -8.05 -9.63 -0.28
N VAL A 33 -8.64 -9.67 0.93
CA VAL A 33 -10.03 -9.25 1.16
C VAL A 33 -10.25 -7.80 0.72
N GLN A 34 -9.35 -6.87 1.10
CA GLN A 34 -9.48 -5.46 0.70
C GLN A 34 -9.30 -5.26 -0.81
N VAL A 35 -8.39 -6.02 -1.43
CA VAL A 35 -8.17 -5.96 -2.89
C VAL A 35 -9.40 -6.45 -3.63
N LEU A 36 -9.96 -7.59 -3.25
CA LEU A 36 -11.13 -8.15 -3.89
C LEU A 36 -12.35 -7.24 -3.74
N ALA A 37 -12.64 -6.76 -2.53
CA ALA A 37 -13.73 -5.80 -2.30
C ALA A 37 -13.59 -4.55 -3.19
N HIS A 38 -12.36 -4.03 -3.34
CA HIS A 38 -12.11 -2.90 -4.22
C HIS A 38 -12.33 -3.23 -5.70
N LEU A 39 -11.91 -4.41 -6.16
CA LEU A 39 -12.12 -4.87 -7.53
C LEU A 39 -13.60 -5.13 -7.83
N ASP A 40 -14.37 -5.54 -6.82
CA ASP A 40 -15.82 -5.74 -6.89
C ASP A 40 -16.59 -4.40 -6.89
N GLY A 41 -15.90 -3.27 -6.74
CA GLY A 41 -16.50 -1.93 -6.79
C GLY A 41 -17.11 -1.46 -5.47
N GLU A 42 -16.78 -2.12 -4.35
CA GLU A 42 -17.10 -1.61 -3.02
C GLU A 42 -16.27 -0.35 -2.67
N ASP A 43 -16.47 0.17 -1.46
CA ASP A 43 -15.75 1.33 -0.95
C ASP A 43 -14.21 1.19 -1.04
N ALA A 44 -13.53 2.33 -1.03
CA ALA A 44 -12.07 2.37 -1.09
C ALA A 44 -11.44 1.56 0.07
N PRO A 45 -10.34 0.81 -0.16
CA PRO A 45 -9.66 0.08 0.88
C PRO A 45 -9.35 0.96 2.09
N VAL A 46 -9.53 0.43 3.31
CA VAL A 46 -9.20 1.15 4.55
C VAL A 46 -7.73 1.59 4.62
N THR A 47 -6.88 0.90 3.85
CA THR A 47 -5.44 1.14 3.69
C THR A 47 -5.08 2.31 2.77
N VAL A 48 -6.05 2.98 2.13
CA VAL A 48 -5.77 4.24 1.42
C VAL A 48 -5.20 5.28 2.40
N ASP A 49 -4.07 5.88 2.02
CA ASP A 49 -3.28 6.82 2.83
C ASP A 49 -2.97 6.27 4.24
N ALA A 50 -2.79 4.96 4.37
CA ALA A 50 -2.55 4.29 5.63
C ALA A 50 -1.74 3.00 5.48
N ALA A 51 -1.20 2.52 6.59
CA ALA A 51 -0.70 1.17 6.74
C ALA A 51 -1.56 0.46 7.79
N LEU A 52 -1.95 -0.78 7.52
CA LEU A 52 -2.58 -1.66 8.49
C LEU A 52 -1.52 -2.57 9.10
N GLU A 53 -1.33 -2.48 10.41
CA GLU A 53 -0.35 -3.27 11.14
C GLU A 53 -1.04 -4.42 11.87
N LEU A 54 -0.61 -5.66 11.59
CA LEU A 54 -1.06 -6.89 12.25
C LEU A 54 0.12 -7.50 12.98
N ARG A 55 0.11 -7.43 14.31
CA ARG A 55 1.27 -7.80 15.14
C ARG A 55 0.97 -8.96 16.09
N PRO A 56 1.82 -10.01 16.11
CA PRO A 56 1.75 -11.02 17.15
C PRO A 56 1.91 -10.41 18.55
N PRO A 57 1.39 -11.07 19.60
CA PRO A 57 0.61 -12.31 19.53
C PRO A 57 -0.88 -12.10 19.25
N THR A 58 -1.37 -10.86 19.39
CA THR A 58 -2.82 -10.58 19.42
C THR A 58 -3.42 -10.35 18.05
N PHE A 59 -2.62 -9.94 17.06
CA PHE A 59 -3.05 -9.60 15.71
C PHE A 59 -4.21 -8.58 15.65
N LEU A 60 -4.34 -7.74 16.67
CA LEU A 60 -5.32 -6.66 16.66
C LEU A 60 -4.94 -5.63 15.58
N PRO A 61 -5.85 -5.31 14.65
CA PRO A 61 -5.56 -4.38 13.58
C PRO A 61 -5.29 -2.97 14.12
N ARG A 62 -4.10 -2.44 13.83
CA ARG A 62 -3.78 -1.04 14.10
C ARG A 62 -3.62 -0.30 12.79
N LEU A 63 -4.49 0.68 12.56
CA LEU A 63 -4.39 1.55 11.40
C LEU A 63 -3.46 2.73 11.71
N ARG A 64 -2.42 2.90 10.90
CA ARG A 64 -1.51 4.03 10.96
C ARG A 64 -1.67 4.89 9.70
N ARG A 65 -2.21 6.10 9.85
CA ARG A 65 -2.40 7.04 8.73
C ARG A 65 -1.07 7.66 8.29
N TRP A 66 -0.95 7.89 6.99
CA TRP A 66 0.20 8.48 6.30
C TRP A 66 -0.30 9.52 5.31
N PRO A 67 -0.59 10.76 5.77
CA PRO A 67 -0.94 11.81 4.84
C PRO A 67 0.22 12.03 3.85
N ALA A 68 -0.11 12.26 2.59
CA ALA A 68 0.88 12.63 1.59
C ALA A 68 1.67 13.85 2.08
N HIS A 69 3.01 13.77 2.01
CA HIS A 69 3.85 14.89 2.42
C HIS A 69 3.58 16.12 1.53
N PRO A 70 3.41 17.33 2.09
CA PRO A 70 2.97 18.51 1.32
C PRO A 70 3.94 18.90 0.20
N GLY A 71 5.24 18.64 0.38
CA GLY A 71 6.27 18.83 -0.64
C GLY A 71 6.53 17.60 -1.54
N CYS A 72 5.61 16.64 -1.61
CA CYS A 72 5.73 15.44 -2.45
C CYS A 72 5.09 15.67 -3.82
N GLY A 73 5.86 15.58 -4.91
CA GLY A 73 5.34 15.68 -6.27
C GLY A 73 4.66 14.40 -6.79
N CYS A 74 4.68 13.31 -6.02
CA CYS A 74 4.19 12.00 -6.46
C CYS A 74 2.67 11.96 -6.67
N THR A 75 1.90 12.79 -5.97
CA THR A 75 0.43 12.86 -6.12
C THR A 75 0.01 13.35 -7.51
N GLY A 76 0.81 14.23 -8.14
CA GLY A 76 0.58 14.70 -9.50
C GLY A 76 1.03 13.73 -10.60
N ALA A 77 2.01 12.86 -10.32
CA ALA A 77 2.49 11.84 -11.25
C ALA A 77 1.58 10.58 -11.25
N ALA A 78 1.09 10.17 -10.07
CA ALA A 78 0.21 9.01 -9.92
C ALA A 78 -1.16 9.22 -10.58
N ARG A 79 -1.78 10.41 -10.44
CA ARG A 79 -3.02 10.76 -11.15
C ARG A 79 -2.86 10.63 -12.68
N ARG A 80 -1.80 11.21 -13.23
CA ARG A 80 -1.48 11.12 -14.66
C ARG A 80 -1.23 9.68 -15.16
N ALA A 81 -0.69 8.80 -14.31
CA ALA A 81 -0.51 7.39 -14.66
C ALA A 81 -1.83 6.59 -14.59
N ALA A 82 -2.66 6.85 -13.58
CA ALA A 82 -3.97 6.23 -13.45
C ALA A 82 -4.93 6.63 -14.59
N ASP A 83 -4.90 7.89 -15.02
CA ASP A 83 -5.70 8.38 -16.15
C ASP A 83 -5.29 7.72 -17.47
N ARG A 84 -3.97 7.55 -17.70
CA ARG A 84 -3.44 6.81 -18.85
C ARG A 84 -3.87 5.35 -18.85
N ASN A 85 -3.80 4.69 -17.70
CA ASN A 85 -4.22 3.29 -17.59
C ASN A 85 -5.72 3.18 -17.83
N ARG A 86 -6.58 3.99 -17.20
CA ARG A 86 -8.04 3.96 -17.43
C ARG A 86 -8.43 4.12 -18.90
N GLY A 87 -7.73 4.95 -19.67
CA GLY A 87 -7.95 5.09 -21.11
C GLY A 87 -7.57 3.86 -21.94
N GLN A 88 -6.69 3.00 -21.43
CA GLN A 88 -6.23 1.78 -22.11
C GLN A 88 -7.19 0.59 -21.97
N TRP A 89 -8.07 0.57 -20.96
CA TRP A 89 -9.07 -0.50 -20.73
C TRP A 89 -10.48 -0.10 -21.19
N ALA A 90 -10.70 1.13 -21.65
CA ALA A 90 -11.98 1.62 -22.14
C ALA A 90 -12.08 1.61 -23.69
N GLY A 91 -11.07 1.05 -24.35
CA GLY A 91 -10.98 0.96 -25.81
C GLY A 91 -10.88 -0.49 -26.29
N GLU A 92 -11.88 -1.31 -25.96
CA GLU A 92 -12.21 -2.58 -26.63
C GLU A 92 -13.72 -2.70 -26.75
#